data_AF-A0A651HA24-F1
#
_entry.id   AF-A0A651HA24-F1
#
_cell.length_a   1.000
_cell.length_b   1.000
_cell.length_c   1.000
_cell.angle_alpha   90.00
_cell.angle_beta   90.00
_cell.angle_gamma   90.00
#
_symmetry.space_group_name_H-M   'P 1'
#
loop_
_entity.id
_entity.type
_entity.pdbx_description
1 polymer ?
#
loop_
_entity_poly.entity_id
_entity_poly.type
_entity_poly.pdbx_seq_one_letter_code
_entity_poly.pdbx_strand_id
1 'polypeptide(L)'
;MARDRQTHRLLNRILGLSLLVLLLAGASGLGIVWLRQQIGVSAAETQQARASIEALAWKLRSVEAEIAACTKYEFLMAQNRAFQLGLVPPKEDQIVRVMPGLAERFADKRYQDYNIVFVSAPEEGAR
;
A
#
# COMPACT_ATOMS: atom_id res chain seq x y z
N MET A 1 60.54 -37.27 12.85
CA MET A 1 59.61 -36.61 13.80
C MET A 1 59.09 -35.23 13.37
N ALA A 2 59.75 -34.47 12.48
CA ALA A 2 59.19 -33.19 11.98
C ALA A 2 58.06 -33.38 10.94
N ARG A 3 58.15 -34.43 10.10
CA ARG A 3 57.21 -34.73 9.02
C ARG A 3 55.80 -35.06 9.52
N ASP A 4 55.66 -35.87 10.58
CA ASP A 4 54.35 -36.22 11.16
C ASP A 4 53.61 -35.01 11.73
N ARG A 5 54.32 -34.10 12.41
CA ARG A 5 53.72 -32.86 12.93
C ARG A 5 53.15 -31.97 11.83
N GLN A 6 53.82 -31.94 10.68
CA GLN A 6 53.35 -31.17 9.52
C GLN A 6 52.11 -31.83 8.88
N THR A 7 52.09 -33.17 8.76
CA THR A 7 50.94 -33.92 8.25
C THR A 7 49.71 -33.74 9.15
N HIS A 8 49.85 -33.85 10.47
CA HIS A 8 48.74 -33.63 11.41
C HIS A 8 48.19 -32.20 11.35
N ARG A 9 49.06 -31.19 11.18
CA ARG A 9 48.64 -29.79 11.06
C ARG A 9 47.89 -29.53 9.74
N LEU A 10 48.32 -30.15 8.64
CA LEU A 10 47.62 -30.08 7.35
C LEU A 10 46.26 -30.78 7.42
N LEU A 11 46.22 -31.98 7.99
CA LEU A 11 44.98 -32.76 8.12
C LEU A 11 43.93 -32.00 8.95
N ASN A 12 44.34 -31.46 10.11
CA ASN A 12 43.42 -30.70 10.97
C ASN A 12 42.91 -29.42 10.29
N ARG A 13 43.76 -28.79 9.46
CA ARG A 13 43.38 -27.61 8.67
C ARG A 13 42.37 -27.96 7.57
N ILE A 14 42.57 -29.06 6.87
CA ILE A 14 41.63 -29.54 5.83
C ILE A 14 40.30 -29.94 6.48
N LEU A 15 40.34 -30.66 7.60
CA LEU A 15 39.13 -31.02 8.35
C LEU A 15 38.37 -29.78 8.79
N GLY A 16 39.05 -28.81 9.39
CA GLY A 16 38.44 -27.54 9.83
C GLY A 16 37.83 -26.74 8.67
N LEU A 17 38.52 -26.64 7.53
CA LEU A 17 38.00 -25.95 6.35
C LEU A 17 36.78 -26.66 5.76
N SER A 18 36.79 -28.00 5.69
CA SER A 18 35.66 -28.77 5.18
C SER A 18 34.41 -28.61 6.06
N LEU A 19 34.59 -28.60 7.38
CA LEU A 19 33.50 -28.37 8.33
C LEU A 19 32.93 -26.95 8.19
N LEU A 20 33.80 -25.95 8.01
CA LEU A 20 33.38 -24.57 7.83
C LEU A 20 32.58 -24.38 6.54
N VAL A 21 33.00 -25.00 5.44
CA VAL A 21 32.26 -24.99 4.17
C VAL A 21 30.91 -25.68 4.32
N LEU A 22 30.85 -26.83 5.02
CA LEU A 22 29.60 -27.54 5.28
C LEU A 22 28.62 -26.70 6.09
N LEU A 23 29.10 -26.04 7.14
CA LEU A 23 28.30 -25.16 8.00
C LEU A 23 27.78 -23.94 7.23
N LEU A 24 28.63 -23.31 6.40
CA LEU A 24 28.19 -22.21 5.55
C LEU A 24 27.11 -22.67 4.56
N ALA A 25 27.31 -23.80 3.89
CA ALA A 25 26.33 -24.33 2.94
C ALA A 25 24.99 -24.64 3.62
N GLY A 26 25.03 -25.25 4.81
CA GLY A 26 23.83 -25.52 5.61
C GLY A 26 23.11 -24.24 6.05
N ALA A 27 23.86 -23.25 6.54
CA ALA A 27 23.29 -21.97 6.97
C ALA A 27 22.67 -21.18 5.80
N SER A 28 23.35 -21.15 4.65
CA SER A 28 22.83 -20.51 3.44
C SER A 28 21.54 -21.18 2.95
N GLY A 29 21.48 -22.51 2.95
CA GLY A 29 20.26 -23.24 2.57
C GLY A 29 19.07 -22.90 3.46
N LEU A 30 19.29 -22.88 4.79
CA LEU A 30 18.24 -22.54 5.75
C LEU A 30 17.80 -21.07 5.61
N GLY A 31 18.75 -20.16 5.40
CA GLY A 31 18.50 -18.75 5.18
C GLY A 31 17.63 -18.48 3.95
N ILE A 32 17.89 -19.17 2.83
CA ILE A 32 17.11 -19.01 1.60
C ILE A 32 15.66 -19.46 1.79
N VAL A 33 15.44 -20.60 2.46
CA VAL A 33 14.09 -21.10 2.73
C VAL A 33 13.33 -20.15 3.64
N TRP A 34 13.99 -19.65 4.70
CA TRP A 34 13.40 -18.68 5.61
C TRP A 34 13.02 -17.38 4.88
N LEU A 35 13.91 -16.89 4.00
CA LEU A 35 13.67 -15.68 3.23
C LEU A 35 12.49 -15.86 2.26
N ARG A 36 12.39 -17.02 1.60
CA ARG A 36 11.26 -17.34 0.73
C ARG A 36 9.94 -17.32 1.49
N GLN A 37 9.92 -17.87 2.71
CA GLN A 37 8.74 -17.85 3.56
C GLN A 37 8.36 -16.42 3.96
N GLN A 38 9.34 -15.60 4.35
CA GLN A 38 9.15 -14.18 4.67
C GLN A 38 8.59 -13.39 3.49
N ILE A 39 9.10 -13.61 2.27
CA ILE A 39 8.59 -12.98 1.05
C ILE A 39 7.12 -13.35 0.84
N GLY A 40 6.77 -14.63 1.01
CA GLY A 40 5.39 -15.09 0.87
C GLY A 40 4.43 -14.42 1.85
N VAL A 41 4.83 -14.33 3.13
CA VAL A 41 4.03 -13.67 4.17
C VAL A 41 3.89 -12.17 3.89
N SER A 42 4.99 -11.49 3.59
CA SER A 42 4.99 -10.05 3.30
C SER A 42 4.18 -9.71 2.04
N ALA A 43 4.25 -10.55 1.00
CA ALA A 43 3.42 -10.41 -0.19
C ALA A 43 1.92 -10.58 0.13
N ALA A 44 1.56 -11.53 0.97
CA ALA A 44 0.17 -11.72 1.39
C ALA A 44 -0.36 -10.54 2.22
N GLU A 45 0.43 -10.05 3.18
CA GLU A 45 0.07 -8.89 4.01
C GLU A 45 -0.10 -7.62 3.17
N THR A 46 0.84 -7.37 2.23
CA THR A 46 0.75 -6.21 1.33
C THR A 46 -0.44 -6.32 0.39
N GLN A 47 -0.76 -7.50 -0.13
CA GLN A 47 -1.94 -7.71 -0.96
C GLN A 47 -3.24 -7.49 -0.17
N GLN A 48 -3.30 -7.97 1.07
CA GLN A 48 -4.45 -7.75 1.95
C GLN A 48 -4.64 -6.26 2.29
N ALA A 49 -3.54 -5.54 2.57
CA ALA A 49 -3.58 -4.10 2.80
C ALA A 49 -4.04 -3.32 1.56
N ARG A 50 -3.58 -3.71 0.36
CA ARG A 50 -4.05 -3.09 -0.89
C ARG A 50 -5.55 -3.29 -1.10
N ALA A 51 -6.05 -4.51 -0.89
CA ALA A 51 -7.47 -4.81 -1.03
C ALA A 51 -8.34 -4.02 -0.04
N SER A 52 -7.88 -3.83 1.20
CA SER A 52 -8.61 -3.05 2.19
C SER A 52 -8.64 -1.55 1.86
N ILE A 53 -7.54 -1.00 1.34
CA ILE A 53 -7.47 0.37 0.84
C ILE A 53 -8.46 0.59 -0.30
N GLU A 54 -8.50 -0.33 -1.27
CA GLU A 54 -9.43 -0.23 -2.38
C GLU A 54 -10.89 -0.28 -1.90
N ALA A 55 -11.22 -1.23 -1.02
CA ALA A 55 -12.56 -1.34 -0.45
C ALA A 55 -12.99 -0.06 0.30
N LEU A 56 -12.07 0.56 1.04
CA LEU A 56 -12.32 1.83 1.72
C LEU A 56 -12.48 2.99 0.73
N ALA A 57 -11.68 3.03 -0.33
CA ALA A 57 -11.80 4.05 -1.38
C ALA A 57 -13.17 3.97 -2.08
N TRP A 58 -13.67 2.77 -2.36
CA TRP A 58 -15.02 2.57 -2.90
C TRP A 58 -16.10 3.08 -1.96
N LYS A 59 -16.00 2.76 -0.65
CA LYS A 59 -16.94 3.27 0.36
C LYS A 59 -16.90 4.80 0.47
N LEU A 60 -15.70 5.39 0.38
CA LEU A 60 -15.56 6.84 0.43
C LEU A 60 -16.24 7.49 -0.77
N ARG A 61 -16.01 6.96 -1.99
CA ARG A 61 -16.69 7.45 -3.20
C ARG A 61 -18.20 7.31 -3.13
N SER A 62 -18.72 6.21 -2.59
CA SER A 62 -20.17 6.04 -2.45
C SER A 62 -20.77 7.06 -1.49
N VAL A 63 -20.12 7.31 -0.35
CA VAL A 63 -20.56 8.31 0.63
C VAL A 63 -20.45 9.72 0.03
N GLU A 64 -19.37 10.02 -0.68
CA GLU A 64 -19.21 11.30 -1.35
C GLU A 64 -20.28 11.53 -2.42
N ALA A 65 -20.62 10.50 -3.19
CA ALA A 65 -21.72 10.55 -4.17
C ALA A 65 -23.07 10.80 -3.48
N GLU A 66 -23.32 10.19 -2.31
CA GLU A 66 -24.52 10.41 -1.52
C GLU A 66 -24.58 11.84 -0.96
N ILE A 67 -23.48 12.34 -0.40
CA ILE A 67 -23.37 13.73 0.07
C ILE A 67 -23.59 14.69 -1.10
N ALA A 68 -22.97 14.45 -2.25
CA ALA A 68 -23.18 15.25 -3.46
C ALA A 68 -24.63 15.19 -3.96
N ALA A 69 -25.33 14.07 -3.78
CA ALA A 69 -26.75 13.97 -4.10
C ALA A 69 -27.62 14.79 -3.12
N CYS A 70 -27.34 14.68 -1.82
CA CYS A 70 -28.07 15.36 -0.75
C CYS A 70 -27.82 16.88 -0.69
N THR A 71 -26.65 17.34 -1.13
CA THR A 71 -26.26 18.76 -1.15
C THR A 71 -26.76 19.49 -2.39
N LYS A 72 -27.38 18.79 -3.36
CA LYS A 72 -28.00 19.44 -4.50
C LYS A 72 -29.16 20.32 -4.06
N TYR A 73 -29.21 21.52 -4.63
CA TYR A 73 -30.25 22.51 -4.37
C TYR A 73 -31.67 21.94 -4.52
N GLU A 74 -31.91 21.16 -5.57
CA GLU A 74 -33.22 20.51 -5.82
C GLU A 74 -33.63 19.58 -4.68
N PHE A 75 -32.69 18.78 -4.16
CA PHE A 75 -32.96 17.88 -3.04
C PHE A 75 -33.25 18.67 -1.76
N LEU A 76 -32.47 19.71 -1.48
CA LEU A 76 -32.67 20.59 -0.32
C LEU A 76 -34.02 21.33 -0.39
N MET A 77 -34.43 21.81 -1.57
CA MET A 77 -35.73 22.45 -1.77
C MET A 77 -36.90 21.47 -1.64
N ALA A 78 -36.76 20.24 -2.15
CA ALA A 78 -37.74 19.19 -1.97
C ALA A 78 -37.95 18.86 -0.49
N GLN A 79 -36.86 18.71 0.27
CA GLN A 79 -36.92 18.46 1.71
C GLN A 79 -37.51 19.63 2.49
N ASN A 80 -37.15 20.87 2.15
CA ASN A 80 -37.72 22.07 2.75
C ASN A 80 -39.25 22.14 2.58
N ARG A 81 -39.78 21.76 1.41
CA ARG A 81 -41.23 21.64 1.19
C ARG A 81 -41.84 20.49 1.97
N ALA A 82 -41.20 19.32 1.96
CA ALA A 82 -41.70 18.13 2.67
C ALA A 82 -41.82 18.35 4.19
N PHE A 83 -40.84 19.04 4.78
CA PHE A 83 -40.81 19.32 6.21
C PHE A 83 -41.37 20.70 6.60
N GLN A 84 -41.93 21.45 5.63
CA GLN A 84 -42.52 22.78 5.85
C GLN A 84 -41.58 23.76 6.58
N LEU A 85 -40.29 23.73 6.27
CA LEU A 85 -39.27 24.48 7.00
C LEU A 85 -39.31 25.98 6.72
N GLY A 86 -40.07 26.41 5.70
CA GLY A 86 -40.25 27.83 5.35
C GLY A 86 -38.95 28.51 4.92
N LEU A 87 -37.91 27.75 4.56
CA LEU A 87 -36.62 28.32 4.19
C LEU A 87 -36.72 28.94 2.79
N VAL A 88 -36.24 30.16 2.65
CA VAL A 88 -36.22 30.89 1.37
C VAL A 88 -34.83 30.71 0.76
N PRO A 89 -34.70 30.53 -0.57
CA PRO A 89 -33.38 30.51 -1.21
C PRO A 89 -32.55 31.75 -0.80
N PRO A 90 -31.28 31.56 -0.44
CA PRO A 90 -30.41 32.65 -0.04
C PRO A 90 -30.22 33.64 -1.19
N LYS A 91 -30.09 34.92 -0.85
CA LYS A 91 -29.77 35.98 -1.81
C LYS A 91 -28.27 35.97 -2.12
N GLU A 92 -27.85 36.45 -3.29
CA GLU A 92 -26.44 36.35 -3.74
C GLU A 92 -25.45 37.04 -2.80
N ASP A 93 -25.88 38.10 -2.09
CA ASP A 93 -25.10 38.79 -1.06
C ASP A 93 -24.84 37.95 0.20
N GLN A 94 -25.60 36.87 0.39
CA GLN A 94 -25.48 35.93 1.50
C GLN A 94 -24.65 34.68 1.12
N ILE A 95 -24.31 34.51 -0.16
CA ILE A 95 -23.59 33.34 -0.66
C ILE A 95 -22.08 33.60 -0.60
N VAL A 96 -21.43 33.06 0.43
CA VAL A 96 -19.96 33.04 0.51
C VAL A 96 -19.45 31.80 -0.23
N ARG A 97 -18.87 32.01 -1.42
CA ARG A 97 -18.20 30.95 -2.17
C ARG A 97 -16.83 30.71 -1.55
N VAL A 98 -16.73 29.70 -0.69
CA VAL A 98 -15.45 29.25 -0.15
C VAL A 98 -14.69 28.58 -1.29
N MET A 99 -13.67 29.25 -1.83
CA MET A 99 -12.74 28.60 -2.76
C MET A 99 -12.03 27.49 -1.97
N PRO A 100 -12.08 26.21 -2.39
CA PRO A 100 -11.33 25.17 -1.72
C PRO A 100 -9.86 25.58 -1.73
N GLY A 101 -9.20 25.53 -0.57
CA GLY A 101 -7.83 25.98 -0.43
C GLY A 101 -6.93 25.24 -1.42
N LEU A 102 -5.86 25.88 -1.93
CA LEU A 102 -4.92 25.23 -2.86
C LEU A 102 -4.44 23.86 -2.33
N ALA A 103 -4.29 23.72 -1.01
CA ALA A 103 -3.91 22.48 -0.35
C ALA A 103 -4.88 21.31 -0.63
N GLU A 104 -6.20 21.54 -0.61
CA GLU A 104 -7.21 20.51 -0.92
C GLU A 104 -7.18 20.15 -2.41
N ARG A 105 -7.00 21.14 -3.29
CA ARG A 105 -6.90 20.91 -4.75
C ARG A 105 -5.63 20.14 -5.13
N PHE A 106 -4.52 20.37 -4.43
CA PHE A 106 -3.28 19.60 -4.62
C PHE A 106 -3.34 18.21 -4.00
N ALA A 107 -4.04 18.04 -2.87
CA ALA A 107 -4.28 16.72 -2.29
C ALA A 107 -5.10 15.85 -3.24
N ASP A 108 -6.21 16.38 -3.75
CA ASP A 108 -7.07 15.69 -4.72
C ASP A 108 -6.32 15.33 -6.02
N LYS A 109 -5.51 16.26 -6.54
CA LYS A 109 -4.69 16.03 -7.74
C LYS A 109 -3.57 15.00 -7.51
N ARG A 110 -2.96 14.94 -6.32
CA ARG A 110 -1.96 13.90 -5.99
C ARG A 110 -2.61 12.52 -5.81
N TYR A 111 -3.82 12.43 -5.27
CA TYR A 111 -4.55 11.17 -5.20
C TYR A 111 -4.88 10.63 -6.59
N GLN A 112 -5.24 11.53 -7.51
CA GLN A 112 -5.50 11.14 -8.90
C GLN A 112 -4.23 10.67 -9.59
N ASP A 113 -3.09 11.35 -9.40
CA ASP A 113 -1.79 10.97 -9.99
C ASP A 113 -1.22 9.66 -9.39
N TYR A 114 -1.40 9.43 -8.09
CA TYR A 114 -1.04 8.16 -7.46
C TYR A 114 -1.88 7.01 -8.04
N ASN A 115 -3.20 7.20 -8.21
CA ASN A 115 -4.10 6.17 -8.74
C ASN A 115 -3.77 5.74 -10.18
N ILE A 116 -3.23 6.61 -11.03
CA ILE A 116 -2.79 6.25 -12.40
C ILE A 116 -1.49 5.43 -12.39
N VAL A 117 -0.57 5.69 -11.45
CA VAL A 117 0.71 4.97 -11.37
C VAL A 117 0.52 3.51 -10.95
N PHE A 118 -0.45 3.19 -10.07
CA PHE A 118 -0.73 1.79 -9.70
C PHE A 118 -1.53 1.01 -10.76
N VAL A 119 -2.33 1.70 -11.58
CA VAL A 119 -3.11 1.07 -12.67
C VAL A 119 -2.23 0.84 -13.92
N SER A 120 -1.08 1.48 -14.02
CA SER A 120 -0.22 1.47 -15.23
C SER A 120 1.08 0.66 -15.10
N ALA A 121 1.14 -0.35 -14.24
CA ALA A 121 2.22 -1.34 -14.30
C ALA A 121 1.75 -2.54 -15.13
N PRO A 122 1.90 -2.53 -16.47
CA PRO A 122 1.76 -3.76 -17.23
C PRO A 122 2.91 -4.69 -16.83
N GLU A 123 2.52 -5.91 -16.47
CA GLU A 123 3.38 -7.10 -16.39
C GLU A 123 4.07 -7.31 -17.75
N GLU A 124 5.21 -6.65 -17.99
CA GLU A 124 6.13 -7.01 -19.07
C GLU A 124 7.39 -7.63 -18.46
N GLY A 125 7.58 -8.93 -18.69
CA GLY A 125 8.88 -9.56 -18.46
C GLY A 125 8.92 -11.04 -18.10
N ALA A 126 7.96 -11.86 -18.52
CA ALA A 126 8.17 -13.31 -18.59
C ALA A 126 8.68 -13.67 -19.99
N ARG A 127 10.01 -13.72 -20.15
CA ARG A 127 10.71 -14.51 -21.16
C ARG A 127 12.00 -15.07 -20.58
#